data_AF-A0A3C0KBW0-F1
#
_entry.id   AF-A0A3C0KBW0-F1
#
_cell.length_a   1.000
_cell.length_b   1.000
_cell.length_c   1.000
_cell.angle_alpha   90.00
_cell.angle_beta   90.00
_cell.angle_gamma   90.00
#
_symmetry.space_group_name_H-M   'P 1'
#
loop_
_entity.id
_entity.type
_entity.pdbx_description
1 polymer ?
#
loop_
_entity_poly.entity_id
_entity_poly.type
_entity_poly.pdbx_seq_one_letter_code
_entity_poly.pdbx_strand_id
1 'polypeptide(L)'
;MKAIVAHHEISGPAHSLEAIRAARIEDAATKTLGTLVGQLFGSYVVTDGNGGEERDDDLPGDVISFRTRVQLSLSAQDYANTQADLKDLVSLRNT
;
A
#
# COMPACT_ATOMS: atom_id res chain seq x y z
N MET A 1 6.11 8.59 2.41
CA MET A 1 5.63 7.60 1.40
C MET A 1 6.09 6.17 1.70
N LYS A 2 7.39 5.88 1.84
CA LYS A 2 7.90 4.53 2.17
C LYS A 2 7.17 3.88 3.36
N ALA A 3 7.02 4.60 4.47
CA ALA A 3 6.28 4.14 5.64
C ALA A 3 4.81 3.81 5.33
N ILE A 4 4.13 4.65 4.53
CA ILE A 4 2.72 4.42 4.14
C ILE A 4 2.61 3.12 3.35
N VAL A 5 3.42 2.95 2.30
CA VAL A 5 3.42 1.73 1.48
C VAL A 5 3.80 0.50 2.32
N ALA A 6 4.81 0.60 3.18
CA ALA A 6 5.29 -0.49 4.03
C ALA A 6 4.32 -0.92 5.14
N HIS A 7 3.36 -0.07 5.53
CA HIS A 7 2.52 -0.34 6.69
C HIS A 7 1.00 -0.31 6.44
N HIS A 8 0.55 0.19 5.28
CA HIS A 8 -0.89 0.28 5.02
C HIS A 8 -1.60 -1.08 4.93
N GLU A 9 -0.87 -2.17 4.66
CA GLU A 9 -1.43 -3.51 4.63
C GLU A 9 -0.43 -4.49 5.22
N ILE A 10 -0.89 -5.35 6.12
CA ILE A 10 -0.14 -6.49 6.62
C ILE A 10 -1.10 -7.63 6.88
N SER A 11 -0.73 -8.84 6.44
CA SER A 11 -1.48 -10.06 6.70
C SER A 11 -0.55 -11.24 6.90
N GLY A 12 -0.99 -12.21 7.70
CA GLY A 12 -0.28 -13.47 7.90
C GLY A 12 -0.53 -14.10 9.27
N PRO A 13 0.04 -15.29 9.49
CA PRO A 13 0.04 -15.96 10.79
C PRO A 13 0.68 -15.08 11.88
N ALA A 14 0.12 -15.13 13.09
CA ALA A 14 0.58 -14.33 14.22
C ALA A 14 2.08 -14.48 14.50
N HIS A 15 2.60 -15.70 14.37
CA HIS A 15 4.00 -16.03 14.64
C HIS A 15 4.99 -15.51 13.58
N SER A 16 4.53 -15.19 12.38
CA SER A 16 5.37 -14.68 11.28
C SER A 16 5.09 -13.21 10.95
N LEU A 17 4.09 -12.60 11.60
CA LEU A 17 3.64 -11.24 11.31
C LEU A 17 4.76 -10.20 11.43
N GLU A 18 5.64 -10.31 12.42
CA GLU A 18 6.79 -9.40 12.57
C GLU A 18 7.79 -9.53 11.42
N ALA A 19 8.11 -10.77 11.01
CA ALA A 19 9.01 -11.03 9.89
C ALA A 19 8.42 -10.48 8.57
N ILE A 20 7.11 -10.67 8.35
CA ILE A 20 6.38 -10.10 7.20
C ILE A 20 6.47 -8.57 7.24
N ARG A 21 6.27 -7.96 8.41
CA ARG A 21 6.39 -6.50 8.58
C ARG A 21 7.79 -6.02 8.22
N ALA A 22 8.83 -6.68 8.72
CA ALA A 22 10.22 -6.31 8.46
C ALA A 22 10.55 -6.39 6.96
N ALA A 23 10.15 -7.47 6.29
CA ALA A 23 10.34 -7.65 4.85
C ALA A 23 9.67 -6.54 4.02
N ARG A 24 8.44 -6.12 4.39
CA ARG A 24 7.76 -5.00 3.71
C ARG A 24 8.45 -3.66 3.90
N ILE A 25 9.05 -3.42 5.07
CA ILE A 25 9.84 -2.20 5.32
C ILE A 25 11.07 -2.17 4.42
N GLU A 26 11.80 -3.28 4.35
CA GLU A 26 13.02 -3.40 3.54
C GLU A 26 12.70 -3.26 2.04
N ASP A 27 11.66 -3.95 1.56
CA ASP A 27 11.17 -3.82 0.18
C ASP A 27 10.82 -2.37 -0.16
N ALA A 28 10.06 -1.67 0.69
CA ALA A 28 9.75 -0.25 0.47
C ALA A 28 10.99 0.65 0.56
N ALA A 29 12.00 0.28 1.35
CA ALA A 29 13.23 1.04 1.52
C ALA A 29 14.07 1.09 0.23
N THR A 30 14.07 0.02 -0.56
CA THR A 30 14.85 -0.09 -1.81
C THR A 30 14.15 0.55 -3.02
N LYS A 31 12.85 0.85 -2.92
CA LYS A 31 12.05 1.34 -4.04
C LYS A 31 12.24 2.82 -4.36
N THR A 32 12.15 3.13 -5.66
CA THR A 32 12.15 4.50 -6.18
C THR A 32 10.82 5.21 -5.87
N LEU A 33 10.81 6.55 -5.91
CA LEU A 33 9.57 7.32 -5.72
C LEU A 33 8.49 6.94 -6.73
N GLY A 34 8.84 6.76 -8.01
CA GLY A 34 7.88 6.36 -9.05
C GLY A 34 7.22 5.01 -8.74
N THR A 35 8.02 4.03 -8.30
CA THR A 35 7.49 2.73 -7.86
C THR A 35 6.56 2.88 -6.65
N LEU A 36 6.95 3.67 -5.65
CA LEU A 36 6.15 3.88 -4.45
C LEU A 36 4.84 4.62 -4.74
N VAL A 37 4.82 5.58 -5.66
CA VAL A 37 3.60 6.25 -6.14
C VAL A 37 2.67 5.24 -6.79
N GLY A 38 3.17 4.37 -7.67
CA GLY A 38 2.36 3.31 -8.28
C GLY A 38 1.73 2.37 -7.23
N GLN A 39 2.51 1.97 -6.21
CA GLN A 39 1.98 1.15 -5.13
C GLN A 39 0.96 1.90 -4.26
N LEU A 40 1.18 3.19 -4.00
CA LEU A 40 0.28 4.02 -3.19
C LEU A 40 -1.13 4.05 -3.79
N PHE A 41 -1.27 4.30 -5.09
CA PHE A 41 -2.56 4.33 -5.80
C PHE A 41 -3.10 2.94 -6.16
N GLY A 42 -2.27 1.90 -6.12
CA GLY A 42 -2.70 0.53 -6.35
C GLY A 42 -3.33 -0.14 -5.11
N SER A 43 -3.14 0.41 -3.91
CA SER A 43 -3.59 -0.27 -2.69
C SER A 43 -3.98 0.63 -1.51
N TYR A 44 -3.34 1.79 -1.32
CA TYR A 44 -3.62 2.69 -0.18
C TYR A 44 -4.67 3.74 -0.51
N VAL A 45 -4.50 4.49 -1.60
CA VAL A 45 -5.46 5.52 -2.03
C VAL A 45 -6.50 4.87 -2.92
N VAL A 46 -7.77 5.04 -2.58
CA VAL A 46 -8.92 4.52 -3.31
C VAL A 46 -9.91 5.64 -3.59
N THR A 47 -10.82 5.42 -4.53
CA THR A 47 -11.95 6.32 -4.73
C THR A 47 -13.08 6.00 -3.77
N ASP A 48 -13.90 7.00 -3.42
CA ASP A 48 -15.08 6.82 -2.59
C ASP A 48 -15.97 5.67 -3.12
N GLY A 49 -16.40 4.79 -2.22
CA GLY A 49 -17.21 3.62 -2.55
C GLY A 49 -16.44 2.44 -3.17
N ASN A 50 -15.14 2.57 -3.41
CA ASN A 50 -14.27 1.52 -3.96
C ASN A 50 -13.18 1.09 -2.96
N GLY A 51 -13.56 0.97 -1.68
CA GLY A 51 -12.69 0.34 -0.68
C GLY A 51 -12.29 -1.04 -1.20
N GLY A 52 -10.99 -1.26 -1.36
CA GLY A 52 -10.49 -2.44 -2.08
C GLY A 52 -11.00 -3.73 -1.43
N GLU A 53 -11.46 -4.67 -2.25
CA GLU A 53 -12.03 -5.94 -1.78
C GLU A 53 -11.12 -6.61 -0.75
N GLU A 54 -11.73 -7.18 0.29
CA GLU A 54 -11.02 -8.06 1.21
C GLU A 54 -10.49 -9.24 0.37
N ARG A 55 -9.18 -9.27 0.13
CA ARG A 55 -8.56 -10.44 -0.51
C ARG A 55 -8.67 -11.61 0.45
N ASP A 56 -9.19 -12.74 0.00
CA ASP A 56 -9.00 -13.99 0.72
C ASP A 56 -7.53 -14.36 0.60
N ASP A 57 -6.73 -13.96 1.58
CA ASP A 57 -5.36 -14.42 1.68
C ASP A 57 -5.51 -15.90 2.06
N ASP A 58 -5.04 -16.82 1.20
CA ASP A 58 -5.13 -18.28 1.34
C ASP A 58 -4.32 -18.75 2.57
N LEU A 59 -4.81 -18.38 3.75
CA LEU A 59 -4.15 -18.48 5.03
C LEU A 59 -4.52 -19.82 5.65
N PRO A 60 -3.56 -20.55 6.24
CA PRO A 60 -3.85 -21.83 6.85
C PRO A 60 -4.86 -21.68 8.00
N GLY A 61 -5.95 -22.45 7.97
CA GLY A 61 -7.02 -22.38 8.96
C GLY A 61 -6.67 -22.96 10.34
N ASP A 62 -5.50 -23.59 10.47
CA ASP A 62 -4.99 -24.20 11.70
C ASP A 62 -4.13 -23.25 12.55
N VAL A 63 -3.86 -22.03 12.06
CA VAL A 63 -3.09 -21.01 12.78
C VAL A 63 -3.83 -19.68 12.86
N ILE A 64 -3.71 -19.01 14.01
CA ILE A 64 -4.25 -17.67 14.21
C ILE A 64 -3.56 -16.72 13.24
N SER A 65 -4.36 -16.10 12.37
CA SER A 65 -3.89 -15.15 11.37
C SER A 65 -4.53 -13.79 11.59
N PHE A 66 -3.76 -12.76 11.28
CA PHE A 66 -4.21 -11.38 11.36
C PHE A 66 -4.14 -10.73 9.99
N ARG A 67 -5.05 -9.81 9.76
CA ARG A 67 -4.97 -8.86 8.66
C ARG A 67 -5.29 -7.47 9.16
N THR A 68 -4.53 -6.50 8.69
CA THR A 68 -4.81 -5.09 8.89
C THR A 68 -4.59 -4.38 7.58
N ARG A 69 -5.59 -3.61 7.15
CA ARG A 69 -5.50 -2.73 5.99
C ARG A 69 -6.02 -1.34 6.36
N VAL A 70 -5.27 -0.32 5.96
CA VAL A 70 -5.64 1.09 6.06
C VAL A 70 -5.71 1.63 4.64
N GLN A 71 -6.79 2.34 4.32
CA GLN A 71 -6.98 2.98 3.02
C GLN A 71 -7.39 4.44 3.22
N LEU A 72 -7.04 5.28 2.25
CA LEU A 72 -7.47 6.67 2.14
C LEU A 72 -8.44 6.77 0.96
N SER A 73 -9.70 7.07 1.25
CA SER A 73 -10.70 7.33 0.21
C SER A 73 -10.68 8.79 -0.20
N LEU A 74 -10.70 9.04 -1.51
CA LEU A 74 -10.80 10.36 -2.11
C LEU A 74 -11.95 10.40 -3.10
N SER A 75 -12.46 11.60 -3.38
CA SER A 75 -13.33 11.81 -4.53
C SER A 75 -12.59 11.44 -5.83
N ALA A 76 -13.32 11.07 -6.89
CA ALA A 76 -12.69 10.75 -8.17
C ALA A 76 -11.87 11.91 -8.74
N GLN A 77 -12.30 13.15 -8.48
CA GLN A 77 -11.59 14.35 -8.87
C GLN A 77 -10.29 14.52 -8.09
N ASP A 78 -10.33 14.40 -6.76
CA ASP A 78 -9.15 14.54 -5.91
C ASP A 78 -8.14 13.42 -6.15
N TYR A 79 -8.62 12.20 -6.41
CA TYR A 79 -7.79 11.08 -6.81
C TYR A 79 -6.98 11.41 -8.08
N ALA A 80 -7.67 11.86 -9.14
CA ALA A 80 -7.03 12.18 -10.42
C ALA A 80 -6.03 13.34 -10.28
N ASN A 81 -6.40 14.39 -9.53
CA ASN A 81 -5.53 15.53 -9.27
C ASN A 81 -4.27 15.09 -8.50
N THR A 82 -4.43 14.35 -7.39
CA THR A 82 -3.30 13.88 -6.58
C THR A 82 -2.37 12.95 -7.37
N GLN A 83 -2.94 12.11 -8.26
CA GLN A 83 -2.17 11.23 -9.12
C GLN A 83 -1.33 12.01 -10.14
N ALA A 84 -1.91 13.06 -10.74
CA ALA A 84 -1.21 13.93 -11.68
C ALA A 84 -0.06 14.68 -10.98
N ASP A 85 -0.32 15.31 -9.84
CA ASP A 85 0.67 16.06 -9.07
C ASP A 85 1.88 15.20 -8.67
N LEU A 86 1.62 13.96 -8.25
CA LEU A 86 2.69 13.03 -7.88
C LEU A 86 3.48 12.51 -9.10
N LYS A 87 2.85 12.40 -10.27
CA LYS A 87 3.54 12.05 -11.52
C LYS A 87 4.48 13.18 -11.97
N ASP A 88 4.05 14.42 -11.82
CA ASP A 88 4.87 15.58 -12.15
C ASP A 88 6.09 15.68 -11.21
N LEU A 89 5.89 15.44 -9.92
CA LEU A 89 6.96 15.37 -8.93
C LEU A 89 8.00 14.28 -9.27
N VAL A 90 7.55 13.10 -9.70
CA VAL A 90 8.44 12.01 -10.15
C VAL A 90 9.23 12.43 -11.38
N SER A 91 8.59 13.13 -12.33
CA SER A 91 9.22 13.58 -13.57
C SER A 91 10.30 14.62 -13.29
N LEU A 92 10.02 15.62 -12.44
CA LEU A 92 10.96 16.66 -12.03
C LEU A 92 12.21 16.08 -11.34
N ARG A 93 12.02 15.06 -10.51
CA ARG A 93 13.12 14.41 -9.77
C ARG A 93 14.01 13.54 -10.67
N ASN A 94 13.53 13.15 -11.85
CA ASN A 94 14.28 12.32 -12.80
C ASN A 94 14.91 13.14 -13.95
N THR A 95 14.87 14.48 -13.84
CA THR A 95 15.57 15.41 -14.75
C THR A 95 16.94 15.72 -14.16
#